data_AF-A0AAE9F3T7-F1
#
_entry.id   AF-A0AAE9F3T7-F1
#
_cell.length_a   1.000
_cell.length_b   1.000
_cell.length_c   1.000
_cell.angle_alpha   90.00
_cell.angle_beta   90.00
_cell.angle_gamma   90.00
#
_symmetry.space_group_name_H-M   'P 1'
#
loop_
_entity.id
_entity.type
_entity.pdbx_description
1 polymer ?
#
loop_
_entity_poly.entity_id
_entity_poly.type
_entity_poly.pdbx_seq_one_letter_code
_entity_poly.pdbx_strand_id
1 'polypeptide(L)'
;MNIYELFDPDNGWINSENSLKISYGIQIDAIQKNRIWRFNFSDSHFKGQEKKHGIRFEYEEDFIIAEEEILKLHSKIFSDGNSGFLGEFKDFKLLEECMQCAHGVRIDDSKIPEILQFAHNLKLFNVIRYCEPKLIEKLPRGKQFPIEMVLKYRLRHYLGYLLEKEKSKKEIWEFLKKMNLDELDGETMKYFVAKYLYELF
;
A
#
# COMPACT_ATOMS: atom_id res chain seq x y z
N MET A 1 -31.72 23.65 12.88
CA MET A 1 -33.03 23.33 12.30
C MET A 1 -34.05 23.49 13.41
N ASN A 2 -35.02 24.37 13.21
CA ASN A 2 -36.08 24.59 14.17
C ASN A 2 -37.19 23.56 13.92
N ILE A 3 -37.73 22.94 14.96
CA ILE A 3 -38.77 21.90 14.80
C ILE A 3 -40.04 22.45 14.13
N TYR A 4 -40.32 23.75 14.24
CA TYR A 4 -41.44 24.39 13.56
C TYR A 4 -41.28 24.45 12.03
N GLU A 5 -40.05 24.43 11.51
CA GLU A 5 -39.77 24.42 10.06
C GLU A 5 -40.17 23.10 9.39
N LEU A 6 -40.20 21.99 10.15
CA LEU A 6 -40.67 20.69 9.67
C LEU A 6 -42.19 20.66 9.46
N PHE A 7 -42.94 21.45 10.24
CA PHE A 7 -44.40 21.50 10.18
C PHE A 7 -44.93 22.56 9.22
N ASP A 8 -44.04 23.36 8.63
CA ASP A 8 -44.41 24.35 7.62
C ASP A 8 -44.78 23.64 6.30
N PRO A 9 -46.05 23.75 5.84
CA PRO A 9 -46.50 23.14 4.61
C PRO A 9 -45.74 23.61 3.37
N ASP A 10 -45.20 24.83 3.39
CA ASP A 10 -44.49 25.43 2.26
C ASP A 10 -43.10 24.80 2.05
N ASN A 11 -42.55 24.15 3.07
CA ASN A 11 -41.24 23.50 3.00
C ASN A 11 -41.29 22.06 2.43
N GLY A 12 -42.49 21.47 2.31
CA GLY A 12 -42.68 20.17 1.66
C GLY A 12 -42.08 18.94 2.38
N TRP A 13 -41.68 19.08 3.64
CA TRP A 13 -41.08 17.98 4.42
C TRP A 13 -42.10 16.93 4.88
N ILE A 14 -43.33 17.36 5.19
CA ILE A 14 -44.45 16.50 5.57
C ILE A 14 -45.40 16.40 4.39
N ASN A 15 -45.72 15.18 3.95
CA ASN A 15 -46.60 14.96 2.82
C ASN A 15 -48.09 15.12 3.21
N SER A 16 -48.97 15.07 2.21
CA SER A 16 -50.44 15.17 2.38
C SER A 16 -51.06 14.09 3.28
N GLU A 17 -50.31 13.05 3.65
CA GLU A 17 -50.71 12.00 4.57
C GLU A 17 -50.22 12.26 6.01
N ASN A 18 -49.75 13.48 6.30
CA ASN A 18 -49.09 13.86 7.55
C ASN A 18 -47.89 12.97 7.93
N SER A 19 -47.21 12.40 6.93
CA SER A 19 -46.06 11.54 7.15
C SER A 19 -44.75 12.26 6.78
N LEU A 20 -43.75 12.09 7.64
CA LEU A 20 -42.39 12.54 7.42
C LEU A 20 -41.54 11.33 7.01
N LYS A 21 -40.95 11.37 5.81
CA LYS A 21 -40.02 10.33 5.36
C LYS A 21 -38.58 10.80 5.51
N ILE A 22 -37.90 10.30 6.54
CA ILE A 22 -36.46 10.52 6.72
C ILE A 22 -35.71 9.39 6.03
N SER A 23 -34.76 9.74 5.16
CA SER A 23 -33.78 8.81 4.60
C SER A 23 -32.40 9.18 5.14
N TYR A 24 -31.72 8.24 5.77
CA TYR A 24 -30.37 8.43 6.29
C TYR A 24 -29.44 7.36 5.75
N GLY A 25 -28.16 7.69 5.72
CA GLY A 25 -27.09 6.79 5.32
C GLY A 25 -26.05 6.63 6.40
N ILE A 26 -25.56 5.40 6.54
CA ILE A 26 -24.42 5.09 7.39
C ILE A 26 -23.28 4.74 6.45
N GLN A 27 -22.16 5.46 6.57
CA GLN A 27 -20.90 5.11 5.92
C GLN A 27 -19.97 4.54 6.98
N ILE A 28 -19.41 3.36 6.71
CA ILE A 28 -18.43 2.74 7.60
C ILE A 28 -17.04 3.07 7.08
N ASP A 29 -16.37 4.06 7.67
CA ASP A 29 -15.03 4.48 7.23
C ASP A 29 -13.93 3.47 7.61
N ALA A 30 -14.08 2.84 8.77
CA ALA A 30 -13.09 1.93 9.31
C ALA A 30 -13.72 0.72 9.98
N ILE A 31 -13.05 -0.43 9.83
CA ILE A 31 -13.40 -1.69 10.48
C ILE A 31 -12.23 -2.15 11.36
N GLN A 32 -12.55 -2.72 12.52
CA GLN A 32 -11.53 -3.27 13.40
C GLN A 32 -11.41 -4.79 13.19
N LYS A 33 -10.22 -5.27 12.85
CA LYS A 33 -9.90 -6.70 12.69
C LYS A 33 -8.63 -7.01 13.46
N ASN A 34 -8.65 -8.03 14.31
CA ASN A 34 -7.51 -8.40 15.17
C ASN A 34 -6.95 -7.21 15.98
N ARG A 35 -7.82 -6.34 16.49
CA ARG A 35 -7.48 -5.10 17.23
C ARG A 35 -6.75 -4.03 16.41
N ILE A 36 -6.66 -4.18 15.09
CA ILE A 36 -6.10 -3.19 14.17
C ILE A 36 -7.25 -2.50 13.43
N TRP A 37 -7.26 -1.17 13.46
CA TRP A 37 -8.17 -0.37 12.64
C TRP A 37 -7.72 -0.39 11.18
N ARG A 38 -8.65 -0.68 10.28
CA ARG A 38 -8.44 -0.86 8.85
C ARG A 38 -9.44 -0.02 8.09
N PHE A 39 -9.07 0.45 6.91
CA PHE A 39 -10.03 1.08 6.00
C PHE A 39 -11.04 0.06 5.53
N ASN A 40 -12.29 0.48 5.41
CA ASN A 40 -13.29 -0.34 4.75
C ASN A 40 -13.21 -0.13 3.24
N PHE A 41 -12.55 -1.05 2.55
CA PHE A 41 -12.44 -0.99 1.08
C PHE A 41 -13.58 -1.68 0.34
N SER A 42 -14.45 -2.41 1.04
CA SER A 42 -15.54 -3.17 0.42
C SER A 42 -16.86 -2.39 0.38
N ASP A 43 -16.92 -1.21 1.00
CA ASP A 43 -18.14 -0.42 1.11
C ASP A 43 -18.18 0.68 0.05
N SER A 44 -19.24 0.66 -0.76
CA SER A 44 -19.60 1.77 -1.65
C SER A 44 -20.17 2.93 -0.83
N HIS A 45 -20.06 4.18 -1.28
CA HIS A 45 -20.76 5.26 -0.58
C HIS A 45 -22.27 5.02 -0.54
N PHE A 46 -22.95 5.74 0.37
CA PHE A 46 -24.39 5.74 0.48
C PHE A 46 -25.08 5.94 -0.89
N LYS A 47 -26.09 5.08 -1.17
CA LYS A 47 -26.80 4.93 -2.46
C LYS A 47 -26.05 4.20 -3.58
N GLY A 48 -25.00 3.43 -3.28
CA GLY A 48 -24.33 2.60 -4.29
C GLY A 48 -23.62 3.41 -5.37
N GLN A 49 -23.40 4.71 -5.12
CA GLN A 49 -22.44 5.47 -5.91
C GLN A 49 -21.06 5.01 -5.46
N GLU A 50 -20.25 4.54 -6.40
CA GLU A 50 -18.84 4.25 -6.13
C GLU A 50 -18.19 5.48 -5.49
N LYS A 51 -17.15 5.27 -4.68
CA LYS A 51 -16.37 6.39 -4.17
C LYS A 51 -15.98 7.28 -5.33
N LYS A 52 -16.46 8.53 -5.38
CA LYS A 52 -16.17 9.47 -6.47
C LYS A 52 -14.66 9.65 -6.70
N HIS A 53 -13.87 9.33 -5.66
CA HIS A 53 -12.42 9.39 -5.61
C HIS A 53 -11.82 8.03 -5.22
N GLY A 54 -12.47 6.93 -5.60
CA GLY A 54 -12.01 5.58 -5.35
C GLY A 54 -11.32 4.96 -6.57
N ILE A 55 -10.22 4.26 -6.35
CA ILE A 55 -9.65 3.36 -7.34
C ILE A 55 -10.18 1.95 -7.05
N ARG A 56 -10.89 1.40 -8.03
CA ARG A 56 -11.49 0.07 -7.95
C ARG A 56 -10.50 -0.97 -8.48
N PHE A 57 -10.21 -1.97 -7.66
CA PHE A 57 -9.45 -3.16 -8.05
C PHE A 57 -10.39 -4.36 -7.96
N GLU A 58 -10.44 -5.16 -9.02
CA GLU A 58 -11.35 -6.31 -9.12
C GLU A 58 -10.57 -7.60 -9.44
N TYR A 59 -11.04 -8.72 -8.89
CA TYR A 59 -10.59 -10.05 -9.23
C TYR A 59 -11.76 -11.03 -9.09
N GLU A 60 -12.14 -11.68 -10.18
CA GLU A 60 -13.34 -12.53 -10.24
C GLU A 60 -14.60 -11.78 -9.75
N GLU A 61 -15.18 -12.18 -8.61
CA GLU A 61 -16.34 -11.52 -8.00
C GLU A 61 -15.96 -10.56 -6.86
N ASP A 62 -14.67 -10.52 -6.47
CA ASP A 62 -14.17 -9.70 -5.38
C ASP A 62 -13.69 -8.33 -5.87
N PHE A 63 -13.90 -7.29 -5.05
CA PHE A 63 -13.38 -5.95 -5.33
C PHE A 63 -13.02 -5.16 -4.06
N ILE A 64 -12.12 -4.19 -4.24
CA ILE A 64 -11.75 -3.20 -3.23
C ILE A 64 -11.76 -1.82 -3.88
N ILE A 65 -12.19 -0.83 -3.11
CA ILE A 65 -12.20 0.59 -3.50
C ILE A 65 -11.26 1.34 -2.56
N ALA A 66 -10.04 1.58 -3.04
CA ALA A 66 -9.00 2.29 -2.31
C ALA A 66 -9.07 3.80 -2.56
N GLU A 67 -8.57 4.62 -1.64
CA GLU A 67 -8.66 6.08 -1.75
C GLU A 67 -7.66 6.61 -2.78
N GLU A 68 -8.16 7.23 -3.85
CA GLU A 68 -7.37 7.66 -5.00
C GLU A 68 -6.31 8.69 -4.62
N GLU A 69 -6.64 9.66 -3.77
CA GLU A 69 -5.73 10.74 -3.39
C GLU A 69 -4.50 10.21 -2.64
N ILE A 70 -4.70 9.24 -1.73
CA ILE A 70 -3.62 8.60 -0.98
C ILE A 70 -2.73 7.79 -1.93
N LEU A 71 -3.33 7.06 -2.86
CA LEU A 71 -2.57 6.28 -3.83
C LEU A 71 -1.78 7.17 -4.79
N LYS A 72 -2.38 8.25 -5.32
CA LYS A 72 -1.71 9.24 -6.17
C LYS A 72 -0.56 9.94 -5.47
N LEU A 73 -0.69 10.23 -4.18
CA LEU A 73 0.39 10.81 -3.37
C LEU A 73 1.63 9.92 -3.35
N HIS A 74 1.44 8.60 -3.35
CA HIS A 74 2.51 7.63 -3.17
C HIS A 74 3.00 6.96 -4.45
N SER A 75 2.18 6.95 -5.51
CA SER A 75 2.55 6.36 -6.80
C SER A 75 1.89 7.07 -7.97
N LYS A 76 2.74 7.48 -8.93
CA LYS A 76 2.30 8.12 -10.17
C LYS A 76 1.49 7.20 -11.08
N ILE A 77 1.57 5.88 -10.89
CA ILE A 77 0.77 4.91 -11.66
C ILE A 77 -0.71 5.23 -11.57
N PHE A 78 -1.15 5.76 -10.43
CA PHE A 78 -2.55 6.10 -10.18
C PHE A 78 -2.94 7.50 -10.66
N SER A 79 -1.97 8.29 -11.15
CA SER A 79 -2.22 9.64 -11.69
C SER A 79 -2.53 9.61 -13.19
N ASP A 80 -2.02 8.61 -13.91
CA ASP A 80 -2.28 8.42 -15.33
C ASP A 80 -3.65 7.74 -15.46
N GLY A 81 -4.54 8.23 -16.33
CA GLY A 81 -5.96 7.82 -16.46
C GLY A 81 -6.25 6.35 -16.83
N ASN A 82 -5.27 5.45 -16.69
CA ASN A 82 -5.36 4.00 -16.80
C ASN A 82 -5.42 3.31 -15.41
N SER A 83 -5.87 4.01 -14.37
CA SER A 83 -5.95 3.52 -12.99
C SER A 83 -6.83 2.27 -12.79
N GLY A 84 -7.60 1.85 -13.81
CA GLY A 84 -8.59 0.78 -13.73
C GLY A 84 -8.09 -0.65 -13.97
N PHE A 85 -6.86 -0.89 -14.45
CA PHE A 85 -6.39 -2.26 -14.66
C PHE A 85 -4.89 -2.42 -14.44
N LEU A 86 -4.51 -2.93 -13.27
CA LEU A 86 -3.11 -3.17 -12.88
C LEU A 86 -2.68 -4.64 -12.98
N GLY A 87 -3.44 -5.43 -13.76
CA GLY A 87 -3.18 -6.84 -14.02
C GLY A 87 -3.93 -7.78 -13.07
N GLU A 88 -3.93 -9.07 -13.43
CA GLU A 88 -4.53 -10.13 -12.59
C GLU A 88 -3.69 -10.34 -11.31
N PHE A 89 -4.22 -9.87 -10.19
CA PHE A 89 -3.65 -10.16 -8.88
C PHE A 89 -4.22 -11.49 -8.37
N LYS A 90 -3.46 -12.58 -8.53
CA LYS A 90 -3.87 -13.93 -8.10
C LYS A 90 -4.17 -14.08 -6.61
N ASP A 91 -3.69 -13.15 -5.77
CA ASP A 91 -3.97 -13.13 -4.34
C ASP A 91 -4.56 -11.77 -3.93
N PHE A 92 -5.89 -11.72 -3.96
CA PHE A 92 -6.66 -10.53 -3.64
C PHE A 92 -6.51 -10.09 -2.17
N LYS A 93 -6.30 -11.04 -1.26
CA LYS A 93 -6.12 -10.76 0.17
C LYS A 93 -4.76 -10.08 0.42
N LEU A 94 -3.71 -10.50 -0.27
CA LEU A 94 -2.42 -9.82 -0.20
C LEU A 94 -2.45 -8.43 -0.84
N LEU A 95 -3.20 -8.25 -1.93
CA LEU A 95 -3.46 -6.93 -2.50
C LEU A 95 -4.15 -6.01 -1.49
N GLU A 96 -5.21 -6.49 -0.81
CA GLU A 96 -5.89 -5.72 0.24
C GLU A 96 -4.91 -5.33 1.37
N GLU A 97 -4.08 -6.25 1.86
CA GLU A 97 -3.09 -5.93 2.90
C GLU A 97 -2.05 -4.89 2.42
N CYS A 98 -1.62 -4.98 1.17
CA CYS A 98 -0.75 -3.98 0.55
C CYS A 98 -1.43 -2.61 0.51
N MET A 99 -2.71 -2.56 0.13
CA MET A 99 -3.50 -1.32 0.10
C MET A 99 -3.69 -0.74 1.49
N GLN A 100 -4.01 -1.56 2.49
CA GLN A 100 -4.11 -1.12 3.88
C GLN A 100 -2.78 -0.48 4.33
N CYS A 101 -1.65 -1.12 4.01
CA CYS A 101 -0.33 -0.58 4.31
C CYS A 101 -0.05 0.74 3.57
N ALA A 102 -0.45 0.84 2.30
CA ALA A 102 -0.34 2.07 1.52
C ALA A 102 -1.12 3.25 2.13
N HIS A 103 -2.20 2.94 2.86
CA HIS A 103 -3.02 3.91 3.59
C HIS A 103 -2.57 4.10 5.05
N GLY A 104 -1.40 3.58 5.44
CA GLY A 104 -0.80 3.78 6.76
C GLY A 104 -1.23 2.79 7.83
N VAL A 105 -1.96 1.73 7.47
CA VAL A 105 -2.35 0.68 8.41
C VAL A 105 -1.17 -0.26 8.68
N ARG A 106 -1.04 -0.66 9.94
CA ARG A 106 -0.03 -1.66 10.35
C ARG A 106 -0.43 -3.04 9.86
N ILE A 107 0.49 -3.69 9.15
CA ILE A 107 0.36 -5.09 8.71
C ILE A 107 1.15 -6.03 9.64
N ASP A 108 0.77 -7.31 9.60
CA ASP A 108 1.52 -8.40 10.21
C ASP A 108 2.88 -8.55 9.50
N ASP A 109 3.97 -8.51 10.25
CA ASP A 109 5.31 -8.56 9.70
C ASP A 109 5.64 -9.91 9.00
N SER A 110 4.84 -10.95 9.19
CA SER A 110 4.96 -12.21 8.46
C SER A 110 4.59 -12.08 6.98
N LYS A 111 3.75 -11.10 6.62
CA LYS A 111 3.25 -10.87 5.26
C LYS A 111 4.13 -9.95 4.42
N ILE A 112 5.17 -9.38 5.03
CA ILE A 112 6.04 -8.41 4.36
C ILE A 112 6.66 -8.98 3.07
N PRO A 113 7.24 -10.20 3.06
CA PRO A 113 7.81 -10.80 1.85
C PRO A 113 6.86 -10.79 0.65
N GLU A 114 5.60 -11.14 0.88
CA GLU A 114 4.58 -11.27 -0.15
C GLU A 114 4.07 -9.89 -0.59
N ILE A 115 3.85 -8.98 0.36
CA ILE A 115 3.36 -7.61 0.09
C ILE A 115 4.37 -6.79 -0.72
N LEU A 116 5.68 -7.02 -0.54
CA LEU A 116 6.72 -6.29 -1.26
C LEU A 116 6.62 -6.43 -2.78
N GLN A 117 6.15 -7.58 -3.29
CA GLN A 117 5.92 -7.77 -4.72
C GLN A 117 4.85 -6.81 -5.24
N PHE A 118 3.71 -6.72 -4.55
CA PHE A 118 2.63 -5.80 -4.90
C PHE A 118 3.09 -4.36 -4.80
N ALA A 119 3.74 -4.00 -3.69
CA ALA A 119 4.25 -2.66 -3.46
C ALA A 119 5.23 -2.22 -4.57
N HIS A 120 6.11 -3.13 -4.99
CA HIS A 120 7.05 -2.85 -6.08
C HIS A 120 6.33 -2.65 -7.43
N ASN A 121 5.44 -3.59 -7.81
CA ASN A 121 4.71 -3.52 -9.08
C ASN A 121 3.85 -2.25 -9.18
N LEU A 122 3.24 -1.86 -8.07
CA LEU A 122 2.40 -0.66 -7.95
C LEU A 122 3.20 0.62 -7.67
N LYS A 123 4.53 0.52 -7.58
CA LYS A 123 5.45 1.63 -7.25
C LYS A 123 5.08 2.37 -5.96
N LEU A 124 4.54 1.65 -4.98
CA LEU A 124 4.17 2.15 -3.65
C LEU A 124 5.41 2.20 -2.75
N PHE A 125 6.25 3.22 -2.96
CA PHE A 125 7.51 3.35 -2.21
C PHE A 125 7.30 3.61 -0.71
N ASN A 126 6.14 4.14 -0.31
CA ASN A 126 5.77 4.29 1.09
C ASN A 126 5.65 2.94 1.80
N VAL A 127 5.04 1.93 1.14
CA VAL A 127 4.93 0.57 1.66
C VAL A 127 6.31 -0.08 1.76
N ILE A 128 7.15 0.06 0.73
CA ILE A 128 8.53 -0.45 0.76
C ILE A 128 9.29 0.15 1.95
N ARG A 129 9.25 1.48 2.11
CA ARG A 129 9.92 2.18 3.23
C ARG A 129 9.39 1.77 4.60
N TYR A 130 8.10 1.47 4.72
CA TYR A 130 7.52 0.94 5.95
C TYR A 130 8.02 -0.48 6.27
N CYS A 131 8.19 -1.32 5.25
CA CYS A 131 8.58 -2.72 5.40
C CYS A 131 10.08 -2.90 5.73
N GLU A 132 10.97 -2.08 5.19
CA GLU A 132 12.42 -2.26 5.35
C GLU A 132 12.90 -2.30 6.81
N PRO A 133 12.54 -1.34 7.70
CA PRO A 133 12.98 -1.38 9.10
C PRO A 133 12.54 -2.65 9.82
N LYS A 134 11.34 -3.14 9.53
CA LYS A 134 10.81 -4.38 10.13
C LYS A 134 11.59 -5.61 9.70
N LEU A 135 12.06 -5.66 8.45
CA LEU A 135 12.95 -6.71 8.01
C LEU A 135 14.32 -6.63 8.71
N ILE A 136 14.86 -5.42 8.89
CA ILE A 136 16.13 -5.19 9.59
C ILE A 136 16.03 -5.62 11.05
N GLU A 137 14.97 -5.23 11.76
CA GLU A 137 14.71 -5.58 13.16
C GLU A 137 14.62 -7.09 13.39
N LYS A 138 14.10 -7.82 12.40
CA LYS A 138 13.99 -9.29 12.45
C LYS A 138 15.30 -10.01 12.14
N LEU A 139 16.23 -9.38 11.43
CA LEU A 139 17.43 -10.06 10.93
C LEU A 139 18.28 -10.72 12.04
N PRO A 140 18.52 -10.12 13.23
CA PRO A 140 19.33 -10.74 14.28
C PRO A 140 18.81 -12.11 14.76
N ARG A 141 17.52 -12.40 14.58
CA ARG A 141 16.86 -13.64 15.02
C ARG A 141 16.23 -14.43 13.88
N GLY A 142 16.32 -13.91 12.65
CA GLY A 142 15.57 -14.38 11.48
C GLY A 142 16.48 -14.73 10.32
N LYS A 143 15.89 -15.36 9.30
CA LYS A 143 16.59 -15.61 8.05
C LYS A 143 16.74 -14.30 7.27
N GLN A 144 17.93 -14.09 6.71
CA GLN A 144 18.17 -12.98 5.78
C GLN A 144 17.22 -13.04 4.60
N PHE A 145 16.62 -11.89 4.27
CA PHE A 145 15.84 -11.76 3.04
C PHE A 145 16.76 -11.97 1.82
N PRO A 146 16.37 -12.80 0.83
CA PRO A 146 17.23 -13.12 -0.30
C PRO A 146 17.73 -11.86 -1.02
N ILE A 147 19.03 -11.77 -1.27
CA ILE A 147 19.66 -10.57 -1.85
C ILE A 147 19.04 -10.23 -3.21
N GLU A 148 18.69 -11.25 -4.01
CA GLU A 148 18.01 -11.09 -5.29
C GLU A 148 16.68 -10.33 -5.13
N MET A 149 15.95 -10.58 -4.04
CA MET A 149 14.68 -9.90 -3.73
C MET A 149 14.91 -8.49 -3.16
N VAL A 150 15.96 -8.31 -2.35
CA VAL A 150 16.39 -6.97 -1.88
C VAL A 150 16.63 -6.05 -3.06
N LEU A 151 17.31 -6.56 -4.09
CA LEU A 151 17.66 -5.82 -5.29
C LEU A 151 16.45 -5.61 -6.20
N LYS A 152 15.69 -6.68 -6.48
CA LYS A 152 14.46 -6.62 -7.27
C LYS A 152 13.48 -5.58 -6.72
N TYR A 153 13.22 -5.61 -5.41
CA TYR A 153 12.27 -4.70 -4.76
C TYR A 153 12.89 -3.37 -4.33
N ARG A 154 14.17 -3.14 -4.64
CA ARG A 154 14.90 -1.90 -4.35
C ARG A 154 14.85 -1.51 -2.87
N LEU A 155 15.10 -2.49 -2.00
CA LEU A 155 15.19 -2.31 -0.55
C LEU A 155 16.54 -1.67 -0.18
N ARG A 156 16.68 -0.37 -0.41
CA ARG A 156 17.94 0.38 -0.25
C ARG A 156 18.44 0.46 1.19
N HIS A 157 17.57 0.68 2.17
CA HIS A 157 17.99 0.73 3.58
C HIS A 157 18.40 -0.67 4.06
N TYR A 158 17.65 -1.69 3.64
CA TYR A 158 18.01 -3.07 3.95
C TYR A 158 19.33 -3.47 3.28
N LEU A 159 19.55 -3.08 2.02
CA LEU A 159 20.83 -3.29 1.32
C LEU A 159 21.98 -2.58 2.03
N GLY A 160 21.81 -1.31 2.41
CA GLY A 160 22.80 -0.55 3.16
C GLY A 160 23.19 -1.27 4.45
N TYR A 161 22.22 -1.78 5.21
CA TYR A 161 22.46 -2.56 6.41
C TYR A 161 23.22 -3.86 6.17
N LEU A 162 22.90 -4.59 5.08
CA LEU A 162 23.65 -5.79 4.71
C LEU A 162 25.10 -5.45 4.34
N LEU A 163 25.31 -4.41 3.55
CA LEU A 163 26.65 -3.98 3.12
C LEU A 163 27.49 -3.45 4.28
N GLU A 164 26.91 -2.71 5.22
CA GLU A 164 27.59 -2.24 6.44
C GLU A 164 28.17 -3.43 7.22
N LYS A 165 27.37 -4.48 7.38
CA LYS A 165 27.77 -5.70 8.11
C LYS A 165 28.74 -6.60 7.36
N GLU A 166 28.75 -6.53 6.03
CA GLU A 166 29.64 -7.32 5.20
C GLU A 166 31.07 -6.77 5.25
N LYS A 167 32.01 -7.63 5.66
CA LYS A 167 33.45 -7.29 5.76
C LYS A 167 34.26 -7.82 4.59
N SER A 168 33.70 -8.75 3.82
CA SER A 168 34.37 -9.42 2.72
C SER A 168 34.08 -8.71 1.40
N LYS A 169 35.10 -8.06 0.84
CA LYS A 169 35.04 -7.56 -0.56
C LYS A 169 34.70 -8.67 -1.56
N LYS A 170 35.09 -9.91 -1.25
CA LYS A 170 34.78 -11.08 -2.09
C LYS A 170 33.28 -11.36 -2.12
N GLU A 171 32.60 -11.32 -0.98
CA GLU A 171 31.14 -11.54 -0.92
C GLU A 171 30.37 -10.44 -1.66
N ILE A 172 30.80 -9.19 -1.50
CA ILE A 172 30.23 -8.05 -2.24
C ILE A 172 30.35 -8.26 -3.75
N TRP A 173 31.51 -8.74 -4.21
CA TRP A 173 31.73 -9.06 -5.63
C TRP A 173 30.86 -10.22 -6.12
N GLU A 174 30.64 -11.23 -5.29
CA GLU A 174 29.71 -12.33 -5.62
C GLU A 174 28.26 -11.88 -5.71
N PHE A 175 27.83 -10.88 -4.92
CA PHE A 175 26.52 -10.25 -5.12
C PHE A 175 26.43 -9.55 -6.48
N LEU A 176 27.42 -8.72 -6.80
CA LEU A 176 27.46 -7.98 -8.07
C LEU A 176 27.44 -8.91 -9.29
N LYS A 177 28.16 -10.04 -9.24
CA LYS A 177 28.17 -11.04 -10.32
C LYS A 177 26.82 -11.67 -10.60
N LYS A 178 25.96 -11.81 -9.58
CA LYS A 178 24.62 -12.40 -9.73
C LYS A 178 23.61 -11.44 -10.34
N MET A 179 24.03 -10.20 -10.60
CA MET A 179 23.15 -9.12 -11.01
C MET A 179 23.41 -8.74 -12.45
N ASN A 180 22.35 -8.35 -13.16
CA ASN A 180 22.51 -7.61 -14.40
C ASN A 180 22.84 -6.15 -14.06
N LEU A 181 24.13 -5.78 -14.15
CA LEU A 181 24.61 -4.44 -13.80
C LEU A 181 23.98 -3.33 -14.65
N ASP A 182 23.51 -3.65 -15.86
CA ASP A 182 22.84 -2.69 -16.75
C ASP A 182 21.41 -2.39 -16.31
N GLU A 183 20.79 -3.27 -15.51
CA GLU A 183 19.42 -3.10 -14.98
C GLU A 183 19.41 -2.44 -13.61
N LEU A 184 20.58 -2.25 -13.00
CA LEU A 184 20.72 -1.61 -11.70
C LEU A 184 20.45 -0.11 -11.78
N ASP A 185 19.56 0.39 -10.92
CA ASP A 185 19.40 1.83 -10.79
C ASP A 185 20.66 2.45 -10.15
N GLY A 186 20.99 3.67 -10.59
CA GLY A 186 22.23 4.34 -10.19
C GLY A 186 22.37 4.52 -8.67
N GLU A 187 21.28 4.63 -7.92
CA GLU A 187 21.34 4.70 -6.44
C GLU A 187 21.82 3.38 -5.84
N THR A 188 21.31 2.24 -6.29
CA THR A 188 21.76 0.93 -5.83
C THR A 188 23.23 0.71 -6.18
N MET A 189 23.67 1.12 -7.38
CA MET A 189 25.09 1.05 -7.76
C MET A 189 25.99 1.88 -6.84
N LYS A 190 25.55 3.08 -6.42
CA LYS A 190 26.30 3.93 -5.49
C LYS A 190 26.59 3.23 -4.16
N TYR A 191 25.64 2.46 -3.62
CA TYR A 191 25.86 1.69 -2.38
C TYR A 191 27.00 0.68 -2.53
N PHE A 192 27.00 -0.11 -3.62
CA PHE A 192 28.05 -1.09 -3.88
C PHE A 192 29.41 -0.42 -4.11
N VAL A 193 29.45 0.65 -4.91
CA VAL A 193 30.69 1.40 -5.17
C VAL A 193 31.24 2.01 -3.87
N ALA A 194 30.39 2.62 -3.06
CA ALA A 194 30.75 3.20 -1.77
C ALA A 194 31.36 2.15 -0.83
N LYS A 195 30.74 0.97 -0.73
CA LYS A 195 31.28 -0.11 0.11
C LYS A 195 32.55 -0.74 -0.46
N TYR A 196 32.56 -1.07 -1.76
CA TYR A 196 33.64 -1.85 -2.37
C TYR A 196 34.93 -1.05 -2.57
N LEU A 197 34.83 0.18 -3.07
CA LEU A 197 35.99 1.02 -3.38
C LEU A 197 36.47 1.82 -2.18
N TYR A 198 35.53 2.33 -1.36
CA TYR A 198 35.86 3.32 -0.33
C TYR A 198 35.71 2.79 1.09
N GLU A 199 35.21 1.56 1.28
CA GLU A 199 34.90 1.00 2.61
C GLU A 199 34.06 1.94 3.47
N LEU A 200 33.22 2.75 2.81
CA LEU A 200 32.24 3.57 3.48
C LEU A 200 31.14 2.63 3.99
N PHE A 201 30.57 2.97 5.15
CA PHE A 201 29.64 2.15 5.97
C PHE A 201 30.33 1.08 6.82
#